data_AF-L0HFZ4-F1
#
_entry.id   AF-L0HFZ4-F1
#
_cell.length_a   1.000
_cell.length_b   1.000
_cell.length_c   1.000
_cell.angle_alpha   90.00
_cell.angle_beta   90.00
_cell.angle_gamma   90.00
#
_symmetry.space_group_name_H-M   'P 1'
#
loop_
_entity.id
_entity.type
_entity.pdbx_description
1 polymer ?
#
loop_
_entity_poly.entity_id
_entity_poly.type
_entity_poly.pdbx_seq_one_letter_code
_entity_poly.pdbx_strand_id
1 'polypeptide(L)'
;MQLGKFNILLLALLVAAMAMVTVVNAAVDETSSTNPAPDIRNIQLPELQFDDNQTKVIVTKELFLDPEVSSLYEKQARESFELIDSEIPYGSIIYHADNGVTTVFDSTGRQLFSAVDEKTTKVRTSGKDLPATYVHEVPSGSMILTDPEEPNITYTFDKGNNLVLTVIDHSGASDRPKSSVSLAAARDTVGCNPAGRCSGWFEYAEDNYIPELTRFEAYWATPGTPLTNNMGEKIAIFNSIQPSGNGFILQPVLEWNVNSNNYAWTAAPWYYDGSSDSYYGRRITGVQTNDVMKGSLYYSTVNGYPGWWVSIRRNSDPESSIFVTELSSTSGLNAQVVLEATGLGVDSNNDLPGDVRFYNMNYRKSGGSAASVSLSGYVDPVASSHFSGLSAVVEQNPSTVKLWTPN
;
A
#
# COMPACT_ATOMS: atom_id res chain seq x y z
N MET A 1 61.14 -8.40 9.48
CA MET A 1 59.71 -8.58 9.85
C MET A 1 59.08 -9.48 8.79
N GLN A 2 59.06 -10.79 9.04
CA GLN A 2 58.52 -11.78 8.09
C GLN A 2 57.00 -11.72 8.14
N LEU A 3 56.38 -11.14 7.11
CA LEU A 3 54.96 -11.32 6.85
C LEU A 3 54.75 -12.81 6.52
N GLY A 4 54.28 -13.54 7.52
CA GLY A 4 54.06 -14.97 7.44
C GLY A 4 53.13 -15.31 6.29
N LYS A 5 53.45 -16.40 5.59
CA LYS A 5 52.71 -16.98 4.46
C LYS A 5 51.20 -17.16 4.71
N PHE A 6 50.76 -17.08 5.97
CA PHE A 6 49.37 -17.09 6.40
C PHE A 6 48.56 -15.88 5.90
N ASN A 7 49.14 -14.67 5.86
CA ASN A 7 48.41 -13.47 5.44
C ASN A 7 48.15 -13.42 3.93
N ILE A 8 49.02 -14.05 3.14
CA ILE A 8 48.84 -14.15 1.68
C ILE A 8 47.72 -15.15 1.35
N LEU A 9 47.60 -16.24 2.12
CA LEU A 9 46.52 -17.21 1.94
C LEU A 9 45.15 -16.61 2.31
N LEU A 10 45.08 -15.81 3.38
CA LEU A 10 43.84 -15.14 3.80
C LEU A 10 43.41 -14.07 2.79
N LEU A 11 44.35 -13.30 2.23
CA LEU A 11 44.06 -12.31 1.19
C LEU A 11 43.63 -12.98 -0.13
N ALA A 12 44.23 -14.11 -0.50
CA ALA A 12 43.83 -14.88 -1.67
C ALA A 12 42.42 -15.50 -1.50
N LEU A 13 42.07 -15.96 -0.30
CA LEU A 13 40.71 -16.42 0.02
C LEU A 13 39.69 -15.27 0.03
N LEU A 14 40.06 -14.07 0.50
CA LEU A 14 39.17 -12.90 0.45
C LEU A 14 38.92 -12.42 -0.99
N VAL A 15 39.94 -12.44 -1.85
CA VAL A 15 39.81 -12.06 -3.27
C VAL A 15 39.04 -13.13 -4.06
N ALA A 16 39.21 -14.42 -3.74
CA ALA A 16 38.39 -15.48 -4.32
C ALA A 16 36.93 -15.45 -3.85
N ALA A 17 36.67 -15.03 -2.60
CA ALA A 17 35.31 -14.85 -2.09
C ALA A 17 34.61 -13.62 -2.70
N MET A 18 35.34 -12.55 -3.04
CA MET A 18 34.78 -11.37 -3.72
C MET A 18 34.60 -11.56 -5.23
N ALA A 19 35.28 -12.53 -5.85
CA ALA A 19 35.14 -12.85 -7.28
C ALA A 19 33.97 -13.82 -7.59
N MET A 20 33.28 -14.34 -6.57
CA MET A 20 32.11 -15.22 -6.72
C MET A 20 30.81 -14.60 -6.19
N VAL A 21 30.66 -13.28 -6.31
CA VAL A 21 29.30 -12.73 -6.44
C VAL A 21 28.89 -13.01 -7.87
N THR A 22 28.23 -14.14 -8.11
CA THR A 22 27.42 -14.29 -9.30
C THR A 22 26.48 -13.08 -9.32
N VAL A 23 26.66 -12.22 -10.33
CA VAL A 23 25.61 -11.31 -10.75
C VAL A 23 24.50 -12.22 -11.24
N VAL A 24 23.70 -12.73 -10.32
CA VAL A 24 22.39 -13.28 -10.63
C VAL A 24 21.63 -12.04 -11.08
N ASN A 25 21.61 -11.81 -12.39
CA ASN A 25 20.48 -11.12 -12.97
C ASN A 25 19.28 -11.90 -12.45
N ALA A 26 18.55 -11.33 -11.50
CA ALA A 26 17.17 -11.69 -11.27
C ALA A 26 16.43 -11.25 -12.55
N ALA A 27 16.59 -12.05 -13.61
CA ALA A 27 15.46 -12.32 -14.47
C ALA A 27 14.44 -12.90 -13.49
N VAL A 28 13.48 -12.07 -13.10
CA VAL A 28 12.26 -12.52 -12.49
C VAL A 28 11.81 -13.68 -13.36
N ASP A 29 11.76 -14.89 -12.80
CA ASP A 29 11.11 -16.02 -13.45
C ASP A 29 9.67 -15.55 -13.70
N GLU A 30 9.43 -15.06 -14.91
CA GLU A 30 8.11 -15.05 -15.52
C GLU A 30 7.73 -16.52 -15.63
N THR A 31 7.27 -17.11 -14.53
CA THR A 31 6.42 -18.29 -14.61
C THR A 31 5.18 -17.80 -15.34
N SER A 32 5.24 -17.88 -16.67
CA SER A 32 4.16 -17.62 -17.60
C SER A 32 2.96 -18.44 -17.14
N SER A 33 2.01 -17.75 -16.51
CA SER A 33 0.65 -18.26 -16.39
C SER A 33 0.22 -18.70 -17.80
N THR A 34 -0.12 -19.97 -17.96
CA THR A 34 -0.65 -20.49 -19.22
C THR A 34 -2.08 -20.00 -19.49
N ASN A 35 -2.67 -19.27 -18.54
CA ASN A 35 -3.99 -18.70 -18.72
C ASN A 35 -3.87 -17.45 -19.59
N PRO A 36 -4.73 -17.30 -20.61
CA PRO A 36 -4.76 -16.08 -21.41
C PRO A 36 -4.97 -14.86 -20.51
N ALA A 37 -4.47 -13.72 -20.97
CA ALA A 37 -4.73 -12.42 -20.38
C ALA A 37 -6.23 -12.28 -20.03
N PRO A 38 -6.59 -11.80 -18.82
CA PRO A 38 -7.99 -11.53 -18.53
C PRO A 38 -8.49 -10.43 -19.47
N ASP A 39 -9.50 -10.77 -20.25
CA ASP A 39 -10.19 -9.83 -21.13
C ASP A 39 -11.42 -9.31 -20.38
N ILE A 40 -11.26 -8.16 -19.72
CA ILE A 40 -12.32 -7.55 -18.91
C ILE A 40 -13.58 -7.25 -19.74
N ARG A 41 -13.44 -7.04 -21.06
CA ARG A 41 -14.55 -6.75 -21.97
C ARG A 41 -15.50 -7.92 -22.16
N ASN A 42 -15.07 -9.14 -21.82
CA ASN A 42 -15.89 -10.34 -21.91
C ASN A 42 -16.46 -10.78 -20.56
N ILE A 43 -16.23 -10.01 -19.49
CA ILE A 43 -16.76 -10.33 -18.17
C ILE A 43 -18.21 -9.88 -18.12
N GLN A 44 -19.11 -10.85 -18.08
CA GLN A 44 -20.52 -10.59 -17.84
C GLN A 44 -20.80 -10.71 -16.34
N LEU A 45 -21.15 -9.59 -15.71
CA LEU A 45 -21.60 -9.60 -14.33
C LEU A 45 -22.97 -10.27 -14.18
N PRO A 46 -23.22 -11.01 -13.09
CA PRO A 46 -24.53 -11.57 -12.80
C PRO A 46 -25.55 -10.47 -12.48
N GLU A 47 -26.83 -10.81 -12.58
CA GLU A 47 -27.90 -9.96 -12.06
C GLU A 47 -27.79 -9.89 -10.52
N LEU A 48 -27.66 -8.67 -9.99
CA LEU A 48 -27.54 -8.44 -8.54
C LEU A 48 -28.91 -8.51 -7.86
N GLN A 49 -29.05 -9.43 -6.92
CA GLN A 49 -30.30 -9.72 -6.20
C GLN A 49 -30.30 -9.01 -4.85
N PHE A 50 -30.87 -7.81 -4.82
CA PHE A 50 -30.98 -7.00 -3.60
C PHE A 50 -32.05 -7.55 -2.64
N ASP A 51 -31.72 -7.60 -1.35
CA ASP A 51 -32.61 -7.98 -0.26
C ASP A 51 -32.89 -6.76 0.63
N ASP A 52 -33.93 -6.00 0.29
CA ASP A 52 -34.34 -4.78 1.00
C ASP A 52 -34.77 -5.05 2.46
N ASN A 53 -35.06 -6.30 2.81
CA ASN A 53 -35.48 -6.69 4.15
C ASN A 53 -34.29 -7.11 5.02
N GLN A 54 -33.07 -7.21 4.48
CA GLN A 54 -31.90 -7.56 5.25
C GLN A 54 -31.51 -6.43 6.20
N THR A 55 -31.32 -6.76 7.48
CA THR A 55 -30.74 -5.82 8.45
C THR A 55 -29.32 -5.46 8.04
N LYS A 56 -29.02 -4.15 8.04
CA LYS A 56 -27.68 -3.66 7.74
C LYS A 56 -26.72 -3.97 8.89
N VAL A 57 -25.57 -4.52 8.56
CA VAL A 57 -24.53 -4.92 9.52
C VAL A 57 -23.53 -3.78 9.74
N ILE A 58 -22.85 -3.82 10.89
CA ILE A 58 -21.66 -3.00 11.16
C ILE A 58 -20.43 -3.83 10.79
N VAL A 59 -19.70 -3.38 9.77
CA VAL A 59 -18.41 -3.97 9.39
C VAL A 59 -17.34 -3.39 10.31
N THR A 60 -16.71 -4.26 11.11
CA THR A 60 -15.79 -3.80 12.18
C THR A 60 -14.32 -3.82 11.78
N LYS A 61 -13.97 -4.48 10.69
CA LYS A 61 -12.62 -4.60 10.11
C LYS A 61 -12.68 -4.48 8.59
N GLU A 62 -11.56 -4.15 7.96
CA GLU A 62 -11.36 -4.21 6.51
C GLU A 62 -11.81 -5.55 5.90
N LEU A 63 -12.17 -5.55 4.61
CA LEU A 63 -12.66 -6.74 3.92
C LEU A 63 -11.48 -7.59 3.45
N PHE A 64 -11.53 -8.89 3.77
CA PHE A 64 -10.49 -9.85 3.39
C PHE A 64 -11.06 -10.90 2.44
N LEU A 65 -10.37 -11.17 1.34
CA LEU A 65 -10.75 -12.24 0.43
C LEU A 65 -10.25 -13.59 0.94
N ASP A 66 -11.15 -14.56 1.08
CA ASP A 66 -10.81 -15.93 1.49
C ASP A 66 -11.50 -16.97 0.57
N PRO A 67 -10.72 -17.86 -0.09
CA PRO A 67 -11.27 -18.87 -0.99
C PRO A 67 -12.03 -20.00 -0.27
N GLU A 68 -11.86 -20.16 1.04
CA GLU A 68 -12.48 -21.22 1.85
C GLU A 68 -13.77 -20.78 2.56
N VAL A 69 -14.13 -19.49 2.46
CA VAL A 69 -15.37 -18.97 3.04
C VAL A 69 -16.58 -19.68 2.41
N SER A 70 -17.28 -20.41 3.26
CA SER A 70 -18.42 -21.27 2.90
C SER A 70 -19.77 -20.60 3.20
N SER A 71 -20.86 -21.29 2.83
CA SER A 71 -22.25 -20.91 3.15
C SER A 71 -22.53 -20.67 4.65
N LEU A 72 -21.61 -21.05 5.56
CA LEU A 72 -21.72 -20.72 6.98
C LEU A 72 -21.55 -19.21 7.25
N TYR A 73 -20.74 -18.51 6.45
CA TYR A 73 -20.57 -17.07 6.53
C TYR A 73 -21.86 -16.33 6.19
N GLU A 74 -22.58 -16.78 5.16
CA GLU A 74 -23.89 -16.23 4.79
C GLU A 74 -24.88 -16.26 5.95
N LYS A 75 -24.87 -17.34 6.72
CA LYS A 75 -25.74 -17.47 7.89
C LYS A 75 -25.35 -16.48 8.98
N GLN A 76 -24.06 -16.37 9.27
CA GLN A 76 -23.56 -15.44 10.28
C GLN A 76 -23.80 -13.99 9.89
N ALA A 77 -23.59 -13.61 8.63
CA ALA A 77 -23.82 -12.27 8.11
C ALA A 77 -25.31 -11.89 8.10
N ARG A 78 -26.22 -12.85 7.93
CA ARG A 78 -27.67 -12.63 8.00
C ARG A 78 -28.21 -12.55 9.43
N GLU A 79 -27.60 -13.27 10.37
CA GLU A 79 -28.09 -13.38 11.76
C GLU A 79 -27.40 -12.39 12.72
N SER A 80 -26.31 -11.74 12.30
CA SER A 80 -25.51 -10.85 13.16
C SER A 80 -25.73 -9.37 12.85
N PHE A 81 -25.67 -8.53 13.88
CA PHE A 81 -25.66 -7.06 13.72
C PHE A 81 -24.26 -6.51 13.43
N GLU A 82 -23.21 -7.28 13.75
CA GLU A 82 -21.81 -6.91 13.56
C GLU A 82 -21.07 -8.04 12.84
N LEU A 83 -20.27 -7.67 11.84
CA LEU A 83 -19.31 -8.55 11.18
C LEU A 83 -17.94 -8.34 11.82
N ILE A 84 -17.55 -9.30 12.65
CA ILE A 84 -16.28 -9.27 13.42
C ILE A 84 -15.11 -9.78 12.57
N ASP A 85 -15.36 -10.81 11.76
CA ASP A 85 -14.43 -11.34 10.78
C ASP A 85 -15.04 -11.04 9.41
N SER A 86 -14.55 -9.98 8.77
CA SER A 86 -15.14 -9.42 7.55
C SER A 86 -14.57 -10.12 6.29
N GLU A 87 -14.52 -11.45 6.36
CA GLU A 87 -14.03 -12.32 5.29
C GLU A 87 -15.10 -12.52 4.22
N ILE A 88 -14.77 -12.33 2.95
CA ILE A 88 -15.68 -12.48 1.82
C ILE A 88 -15.12 -13.49 0.81
N PRO A 89 -15.96 -14.30 0.15
CA PRO A 89 -15.50 -15.34 -0.75
C PRO A 89 -14.87 -14.76 -2.03
N TYR A 90 -13.99 -15.52 -2.66
CA TYR A 90 -13.48 -15.18 -3.99
C TYR A 90 -14.62 -15.06 -5.02
N GLY A 91 -14.50 -14.07 -5.89
CA GLY A 91 -15.50 -13.72 -6.89
C GLY A 91 -16.63 -12.85 -6.33
N SER A 92 -16.52 -12.38 -5.08
CA SER A 92 -17.49 -11.43 -4.51
C SER A 92 -17.58 -10.15 -5.34
N ILE A 93 -18.76 -9.53 -5.29
CA ILE A 93 -19.06 -8.25 -5.93
C ILE A 93 -19.43 -7.27 -4.83
N ILE A 94 -18.72 -6.15 -4.75
CA ILE A 94 -19.01 -5.05 -3.83
C ILE A 94 -19.69 -3.95 -4.64
N TYR A 95 -20.81 -3.46 -4.14
CA TYR A 95 -21.59 -2.40 -4.76
C TYR A 95 -21.73 -1.24 -3.78
N HIS A 96 -21.18 -0.08 -4.13
CA HIS A 96 -21.35 1.15 -3.37
C HIS A 96 -22.50 1.96 -3.96
N ALA A 97 -23.56 2.17 -3.18
CA ALA A 97 -24.70 2.99 -3.58
C ALA A 97 -24.51 4.47 -3.22
N ASP A 98 -25.16 5.36 -3.96
CA ASP A 98 -25.20 6.83 -3.75
C ASP A 98 -25.76 7.25 -2.38
N ASN A 99 -26.49 6.37 -1.71
CA ASN A 99 -27.07 6.59 -0.39
C ASN A 99 -26.13 6.22 0.78
N GLY A 100 -24.85 5.92 0.50
CA GLY A 100 -23.84 5.56 1.52
C GLY A 100 -24.04 4.15 2.10
N VAL A 101 -24.65 3.26 1.31
CA VAL A 101 -24.80 1.84 1.64
C VAL A 101 -23.91 1.04 0.71
N THR A 102 -23.07 0.20 1.29
CA THR A 102 -22.33 -0.83 0.56
C THR A 102 -23.06 -2.15 0.67
N THR A 103 -23.27 -2.83 -0.46
CA THR A 103 -23.85 -4.18 -0.51
C THR A 103 -22.82 -5.14 -1.10
N VAL A 104 -22.63 -6.29 -0.45
CA VAL A 104 -21.71 -7.33 -0.89
C VAL A 104 -22.50 -8.54 -1.37
N PHE A 105 -22.14 -9.05 -2.55
CA PHE A 105 -22.75 -10.20 -3.21
C PHE A 105 -21.72 -11.30 -3.40
N ASP A 106 -22.20 -12.54 -3.50
CA ASP A 106 -21.38 -13.64 -4.01
C ASP A 106 -21.19 -13.55 -5.54
N SER A 107 -20.40 -14.47 -6.09
CA SER A 107 -20.11 -14.56 -7.52
C SER A 107 -21.31 -14.86 -8.42
N THR A 108 -22.46 -15.23 -7.83
CA THR A 108 -23.71 -15.48 -8.55
C THR A 108 -24.66 -14.28 -8.52
N GLY A 109 -24.27 -13.18 -7.86
CA GLY A 109 -25.08 -11.99 -7.71
C GLY A 109 -26.06 -12.05 -6.54
N ARG A 110 -25.97 -13.03 -5.64
CA ARG A 110 -26.83 -13.11 -4.46
C ARG A 110 -26.24 -12.31 -3.30
N GLN A 111 -27.06 -11.49 -2.65
CA GLN A 111 -26.64 -10.64 -1.55
C GLN A 111 -26.20 -11.45 -0.32
N LEU A 112 -24.97 -11.17 0.15
CA LEU A 112 -24.39 -11.68 1.38
C LEU A 112 -24.78 -10.78 2.57
N PHE A 113 -24.47 -9.48 2.47
CA PHE A 113 -24.80 -8.47 3.47
C PHE A 113 -24.86 -7.07 2.88
N SER A 114 -25.38 -6.12 3.66
CA SER A 114 -25.27 -4.69 3.38
C SER A 114 -24.84 -3.93 4.64
N ALA A 115 -24.10 -2.83 4.47
CA ALA A 115 -23.55 -2.03 5.54
C ALA A 115 -23.75 -0.54 5.26
N VAL A 116 -23.95 0.26 6.32
CA VAL A 116 -23.98 1.73 6.20
C VAL A 116 -22.58 2.24 6.41
N ASP A 117 -21.97 2.85 5.39
CA ASP A 117 -20.55 3.23 5.37
C ASP A 117 -20.17 4.18 6.51
N GLU A 118 -21.08 5.10 6.87
CA GLU A 118 -20.92 6.01 8.00
C GLU A 118 -20.79 5.28 9.35
N LYS A 119 -21.41 4.11 9.49
CA LYS A 119 -21.43 3.31 10.72
C LYS A 119 -20.33 2.25 10.79
N THR A 120 -19.69 1.94 9.67
CA THR A 120 -18.57 1.00 9.64
C THR A 120 -17.36 1.56 10.39
N THR A 121 -16.52 0.67 10.91
CA THR A 121 -15.22 1.07 11.44
C THR A 121 -14.44 1.83 10.38
N LYS A 122 -13.78 2.90 10.79
CA LYS A 122 -12.84 3.59 9.91
C LYS A 122 -11.52 2.85 9.90
N VAL A 123 -11.16 2.36 8.73
CA VAL A 123 -9.83 1.81 8.47
C VAL A 123 -8.96 2.97 8.10
N ARG A 124 -7.88 3.10 8.85
CA ARG A 124 -6.89 4.09 8.52
C ARG A 124 -6.10 3.63 7.31
N THR A 125 -6.03 4.51 6.32
CA THR A 125 -5.11 4.40 5.21
C THR A 125 -4.11 5.57 5.24
N SER A 126 -3.12 5.55 4.35
CA SER A 126 -2.32 6.76 4.08
C SER A 126 -3.25 7.88 3.63
N GLY A 127 -3.05 9.12 4.02
CA GLY A 127 -4.00 10.19 3.69
C GLY A 127 -5.16 10.28 4.68
N LYS A 128 -6.13 9.37 4.59
CA LYS A 128 -7.41 9.51 5.32
C LYS A 128 -7.95 8.21 5.89
N ASP A 129 -8.88 8.37 6.82
CA ASP A 129 -9.73 7.31 7.32
C ASP A 129 -10.80 6.98 6.26
N LEU A 130 -10.81 5.74 5.78
CA LEU A 130 -11.84 5.22 4.89
C LEU A 130 -12.80 4.31 5.66
N PRO A 131 -14.09 4.23 5.28
CA PRO A 131 -14.96 3.16 5.77
C PRO A 131 -14.33 1.79 5.47
N ALA A 132 -14.47 0.83 6.39
CA ALA A 132 -13.90 -0.51 6.21
C ALA A 132 -14.38 -1.22 4.93
N THR A 133 -15.55 -0.84 4.42
CA THR A 133 -16.13 -1.31 3.17
C THR A 133 -15.38 -0.87 1.91
N TYR A 134 -14.47 0.12 2.00
CA TYR A 134 -13.68 0.66 0.88
C TYR A 134 -12.20 0.25 0.93
N VAL A 135 -11.83 -0.67 1.83
CA VAL A 135 -10.44 -1.09 2.02
C VAL A 135 -10.36 -2.60 1.92
N HIS A 136 -9.63 -3.07 0.91
CA HIS A 136 -9.63 -4.47 0.49
C HIS A 136 -8.25 -5.10 0.58
N GLU A 137 -8.13 -6.19 1.33
CA GLU A 137 -6.98 -7.09 1.22
C GLU A 137 -7.13 -7.96 -0.02
N VAL A 138 -6.11 -7.97 -0.87
CA VAL A 138 -6.05 -8.84 -2.04
C VAL A 138 -4.87 -9.81 -1.96
N PRO A 139 -4.95 -10.99 -2.60
CA PRO A 139 -3.84 -11.93 -2.64
C PRO A 139 -2.57 -11.30 -3.22
N SER A 140 -1.40 -11.67 -2.70
CA SER A 140 -0.14 -11.20 -3.27
C SER A 140 0.01 -11.63 -4.74
N GLY A 141 0.46 -10.71 -5.58
CA GLY A 141 0.53 -10.89 -7.03
C GLY A 141 -0.77 -10.56 -7.76
N SER A 142 -1.79 -10.03 -7.08
CA SER A 142 -3.06 -9.66 -7.72
C SER A 142 -2.90 -8.47 -8.67
N MET A 143 -3.73 -8.44 -9.70
CA MET A 143 -3.85 -7.37 -10.68
C MET A 143 -5.19 -6.65 -10.53
N ILE A 144 -5.14 -5.35 -10.33
CA ILE A 144 -6.28 -4.45 -10.11
C ILE A 144 -6.48 -3.62 -11.38
N LEU A 145 -7.61 -3.84 -12.06
CA LEU A 145 -7.97 -3.26 -13.35
C LEU A 145 -9.26 -2.46 -13.24
N THR A 146 -9.20 -1.15 -13.48
CA THR A 146 -10.40 -0.33 -13.67
C THR A 146 -10.83 -0.39 -15.13
N ASP A 147 -12.13 -0.59 -15.37
CA ASP A 147 -12.68 -0.67 -16.72
C ASP A 147 -12.61 0.72 -17.40
N PRO A 148 -11.95 0.84 -18.57
CA PRO A 148 -11.85 2.11 -19.28
C PRO A 148 -13.18 2.56 -19.91
N GLU A 149 -14.12 1.65 -20.15
CA GLU A 149 -15.45 1.94 -20.69
C GLU A 149 -16.47 2.20 -19.56
N GLU A 150 -16.30 1.55 -18.40
CA GLU A 150 -17.11 1.73 -17.19
C GLU A 150 -16.21 2.06 -15.98
N PRO A 151 -15.70 3.31 -15.83
CA PRO A 151 -14.67 3.66 -14.85
C PRO A 151 -15.09 3.56 -13.37
N ASN A 152 -16.37 3.27 -13.13
CA ASN A 152 -16.92 2.91 -11.83
C ASN A 152 -16.73 1.42 -11.48
N ILE A 153 -16.25 0.58 -12.39
CA ILE A 153 -16.03 -0.84 -12.17
C ILE A 153 -14.53 -1.14 -12.09
N THR A 154 -14.14 -1.82 -11.01
CA THR A 154 -12.78 -2.32 -10.81
C THR A 154 -12.80 -3.83 -10.60
N TYR A 155 -11.98 -4.53 -11.37
CA TYR A 155 -11.78 -5.97 -11.32
C TYR A 155 -10.44 -6.29 -10.68
N THR A 156 -10.42 -7.25 -9.75
CA THR A 156 -9.19 -7.79 -9.18
C THR A 156 -9.02 -9.25 -9.59
N PHE A 157 -7.87 -9.57 -10.19
CA PHE A 157 -7.48 -10.92 -10.56
C PHE A 157 -6.33 -11.41 -9.70
N ASP A 158 -6.32 -12.68 -9.32
CA ASP A 158 -5.15 -13.28 -8.67
C ASP A 158 -4.01 -13.56 -9.69
N LYS A 159 -2.88 -14.09 -9.19
CA LYS A 159 -1.74 -14.51 -10.04
C LYS A 159 -2.11 -15.61 -11.06
N GLY A 160 -3.19 -16.36 -10.81
CA GLY A 160 -3.74 -17.37 -11.70
C GLY A 160 -4.69 -16.81 -12.77
N ASN A 161 -4.88 -15.50 -12.84
CA ASN A 161 -5.89 -14.82 -13.67
C ASN A 161 -7.34 -15.19 -13.30
N ASN A 162 -7.61 -15.64 -12.07
CA ASN A 162 -8.98 -15.83 -11.60
C ASN A 162 -9.53 -14.51 -11.08
N LEU A 163 -10.76 -14.15 -11.46
CA LEU A 163 -11.45 -12.99 -10.90
C LEU A 163 -11.76 -13.26 -9.42
N VAL A 164 -11.14 -12.51 -8.51
CA VAL A 164 -11.30 -12.69 -7.06
C VAL A 164 -12.17 -11.63 -6.41
N LEU A 165 -12.30 -10.44 -7.01
CA LEU A 165 -13.15 -9.37 -6.51
C LEU A 165 -13.60 -8.46 -7.66
N THR A 166 -14.84 -8.01 -7.62
CA THR A 166 -15.34 -6.88 -8.43
C THR A 166 -15.86 -5.80 -7.50
N VAL A 167 -15.52 -4.54 -7.77
CA VAL A 167 -16.08 -3.37 -7.09
C VAL A 167 -16.82 -2.51 -8.10
N ILE A 168 -18.04 -2.10 -7.76
CA ILE A 168 -18.92 -1.25 -8.58
C ILE A 168 -19.28 0.00 -7.74
N ASP A 169 -18.78 1.16 -8.14
CA ASP A 169 -18.95 2.42 -7.41
C ASP A 169 -20.00 3.35 -8.04
N HIS A 170 -21.22 3.28 -7.51
CA HIS A 170 -22.30 4.21 -7.83
C HIS A 170 -22.52 5.26 -6.74
N SER A 171 -21.56 5.48 -5.83
CA SER A 171 -21.71 6.38 -4.68
C SER A 171 -21.84 7.88 -5.04
N GLY A 172 -21.90 8.22 -6.33
CA GLY A 172 -21.84 9.59 -6.83
C GLY A 172 -20.43 10.19 -6.80
N ALA A 173 -19.43 9.46 -6.31
CA ALA A 173 -18.02 9.79 -6.46
C ALA A 173 -17.55 9.63 -7.92
N SER A 174 -18.15 8.69 -8.66
CA SER A 174 -17.85 8.35 -10.06
C SER A 174 -18.32 9.38 -11.10
N ASP A 175 -19.28 10.25 -10.78
CA ASP A 175 -19.72 11.36 -11.65
C ASP A 175 -18.79 12.58 -11.62
N ARG A 176 -17.78 12.58 -10.74
CA ARG A 176 -16.67 13.54 -10.83
C ARG A 176 -15.68 12.97 -11.83
N PRO A 177 -15.31 13.71 -12.89
CA PRO A 177 -14.09 13.39 -13.61
C PRO A 177 -13.00 13.24 -12.55
N LYS A 178 -12.35 12.06 -12.47
CA LYS A 178 -11.20 11.81 -11.57
C LYS A 178 -10.09 12.88 -11.75
N SER A 179 -10.17 13.68 -12.81
CA SER A 179 -9.34 14.86 -13.10
C SER A 179 -9.72 16.18 -12.39
N SER A 180 -10.81 16.25 -11.61
CA SER A 180 -11.36 17.54 -11.12
C SER A 180 -11.47 17.71 -9.59
N VAL A 181 -11.19 16.67 -8.79
CA VAL A 181 -11.06 16.84 -7.34
C VAL A 181 -9.66 17.35 -7.05
N SER A 182 -9.48 18.67 -6.86
CA SER A 182 -8.28 19.32 -6.29
C SER A 182 -7.35 18.32 -5.56
N LEU A 183 -6.33 17.88 -6.31
CA LEU A 183 -5.53 16.64 -6.16
C LEU A 183 -4.46 16.76 -5.05
N ALA A 184 -4.86 17.36 -3.92
CA ALA A 184 -4.10 17.48 -2.68
C ALA A 184 -4.30 16.25 -1.75
N ALA A 185 -4.93 15.18 -2.24
CA ALA A 185 -5.48 14.09 -1.42
C ALA A 185 -4.50 12.96 -1.07
N ALA A 186 -3.41 12.77 -1.83
CA ALA A 186 -2.41 11.74 -1.52
C ALA A 186 -1.43 12.15 -0.41
N ARG A 187 -1.08 13.45 -0.34
CA ARG A 187 -0.27 13.99 0.75
C ARG A 187 -1.20 14.41 1.88
N ASP A 188 -1.19 13.67 2.99
CA ASP A 188 -1.95 14.09 4.16
C ASP A 188 -1.32 15.35 4.75
N THR A 189 -2.11 16.42 4.84
CA THR A 189 -1.67 17.64 5.52
C THR A 189 -1.70 17.38 7.01
N VAL A 190 -0.64 17.78 7.73
CA VAL A 190 -0.62 17.52 9.17
C VAL A 190 -1.75 18.28 9.86
N GLY A 191 -2.62 17.52 10.52
CA GLY A 191 -3.74 18.02 11.29
C GLY A 191 -3.63 17.53 12.73
N CYS A 192 -3.74 18.45 13.69
CA CYS A 192 -3.74 18.12 15.11
C CYS A 192 -5.08 18.52 15.75
N ASN A 193 -5.63 17.65 16.59
CA ASN A 193 -6.85 17.97 17.35
C ASN A 193 -6.50 18.78 18.63
N PRO A 194 -7.49 19.35 19.36
CA PRO A 194 -7.23 20.11 20.58
C PRO A 194 -6.55 19.35 21.71
N ALA A 195 -6.52 18.01 21.65
CA ALA A 195 -5.80 17.16 22.59
C ALA A 195 -4.33 16.94 22.18
N GLY A 196 -3.85 17.60 21.13
CA GLY A 196 -2.47 17.50 20.65
C GLY A 196 -2.19 16.28 19.77
N ARG A 197 -3.21 15.49 19.42
CA ARG A 197 -3.05 14.30 18.59
C ARG A 197 -3.00 14.68 17.14
N CYS A 198 -1.89 14.35 16.50
CA CYS A 198 -1.56 14.74 15.14
C CYS A 198 -1.59 13.55 14.19
N SER A 199 -2.08 13.76 12.98
CA SER A 199 -1.97 12.83 11.85
C SER A 199 -1.41 13.55 10.63
N GLY A 200 -0.80 12.80 9.71
CA GLY A 200 -0.33 13.25 8.41
C GLY A 200 1.17 13.05 8.20
N TRP A 201 1.70 13.59 7.11
CA TRP A 201 3.12 13.41 6.76
C TRP A 201 4.00 14.31 7.62
N PHE A 202 4.70 13.75 8.59
CA PHE A 202 5.53 14.52 9.52
C PHE A 202 6.86 14.91 8.89
N GLU A 203 7.50 13.93 8.23
CA GLU A 203 8.79 14.10 7.56
C GLU A 203 8.81 13.34 6.25
N TYR A 204 9.40 13.95 5.23
CA TYR A 204 9.59 13.29 3.96
C TYR A 204 10.73 13.91 3.17
N ALA A 205 11.22 13.20 2.16
CA ALA A 205 12.00 13.79 1.09
C ALA A 205 11.35 13.47 -0.25
N GLU A 206 11.25 14.45 -1.13
CA GLU A 206 10.56 14.30 -2.41
C GLU A 206 11.31 14.93 -3.58
N ASP A 207 11.08 14.35 -4.77
CA ASP A 207 11.15 15.04 -6.05
C ASP A 207 9.72 15.14 -6.57
N ASN A 208 9.23 16.37 -6.78
CA ASN A 208 7.85 16.64 -7.13
C ASN A 208 7.57 16.62 -8.63
N TYR A 209 8.57 16.30 -9.47
CA TYR A 209 8.37 16.10 -10.90
C TYR A 209 9.53 15.32 -11.55
N ILE A 210 9.27 14.06 -11.89
CA ILE A 210 10.17 13.19 -12.61
C ILE A 210 9.62 12.97 -14.03
N PRO A 211 10.34 13.40 -15.09
CA PRO A 211 9.86 13.31 -16.47
C PRO A 211 9.66 11.87 -16.98
N GLU A 212 10.47 10.93 -16.48
CA GLU A 212 10.39 9.52 -16.86
C GLU A 212 10.94 8.64 -15.72
N LEU A 213 10.11 7.73 -15.23
CA LEU A 213 10.42 6.76 -14.19
C LEU A 213 9.69 5.46 -14.50
N THR A 214 10.42 4.36 -14.52
CA THR A 214 9.88 2.99 -14.67
C THR A 214 10.25 2.10 -13.49
N ARG A 215 11.11 2.56 -12.59
CA ARG A 215 11.48 1.82 -11.39
C ARG A 215 11.89 2.75 -10.27
N PHE A 216 11.39 2.50 -9.08
CA PHE A 216 11.85 3.09 -7.83
C PHE A 216 11.99 2.00 -6.78
N GLU A 217 13.19 1.77 -6.29
CA GLU A 217 13.45 0.87 -5.16
C GLU A 217 14.11 1.63 -4.03
N ALA A 218 13.79 1.26 -2.80
CA ALA A 218 14.46 1.72 -1.60
C ALA A 218 14.61 0.58 -0.60
N TYR A 219 15.67 0.67 0.22
CA TYR A 219 15.88 -0.20 1.37
C TYR A 219 15.87 0.63 2.65
N TRP A 220 15.31 0.09 3.72
CA TRP A 220 15.38 0.70 5.04
C TRP A 220 15.38 -0.40 6.10
N ALA A 221 15.88 -0.08 7.28
CA ALA A 221 15.70 -0.95 8.44
C ALA A 221 14.38 -0.59 9.12
N THR A 222 13.63 -1.59 9.58
CA THR A 222 12.51 -1.36 10.50
C THR A 222 13.06 -0.65 11.75
N PRO A 223 12.53 0.53 12.12
CA PRO A 223 13.04 1.28 13.26
C PRO A 223 12.65 0.62 14.59
N GLY A 224 12.95 1.32 15.69
CA GLY A 224 12.44 0.94 17.00
C GLY A 224 10.91 0.91 17.01
N THR A 225 10.34 0.34 18.05
CA THR A 225 8.92 0.57 18.34
C THR A 225 8.81 1.90 19.09
N PRO A 226 7.69 2.61 18.95
CA PRO A 226 7.33 3.64 19.91
C PRO A 226 7.36 3.12 21.36
N LEU A 227 7.56 4.04 22.31
CA LEU A 227 7.66 3.72 23.74
C LEU A 227 6.30 3.59 24.42
N THR A 228 5.27 4.11 23.78
CA THR A 228 3.87 4.06 24.22
C THR A 228 3.11 2.98 23.44
N ASN A 229 2.08 2.43 24.08
CA ASN A 229 1.18 1.46 23.48
C ASN A 229 -0.22 2.07 23.45
N ASN A 230 -0.38 3.12 22.65
CA ASN A 230 -1.65 3.82 22.52
C ASN A 230 -2.48 3.20 21.38
N MET A 231 -3.73 2.82 21.65
CA MET A 231 -4.61 2.16 20.65
C MET A 231 -4.85 2.98 19.37
N GLY A 232 -4.64 4.30 19.39
CA GLY A 232 -4.80 5.16 18.21
C GLY A 232 -3.50 5.46 17.48
N GLU A 233 -2.39 4.99 17.99
CA GLU A 233 -1.06 5.33 17.51
C GLU A 233 -0.69 4.44 16.35
N LYS A 234 -0.74 5.01 15.14
CA LYS A 234 -0.46 4.30 13.90
C LYS A 234 0.54 5.11 13.10
N ILE A 235 1.56 4.42 12.61
CA ILE A 235 2.65 5.02 11.84
C ILE A 235 2.81 4.23 10.56
N ALA A 236 3.06 4.94 9.46
CA ALA A 236 3.43 4.37 8.18
C ALA A 236 4.81 4.93 7.77
N ILE A 237 5.67 4.04 7.27
CA ILE A 237 6.98 4.36 6.71
C ILE A 237 7.05 3.73 5.33
N PHE A 238 7.30 4.54 4.31
CA PHE A 238 7.27 4.04 2.94
C PHE A 238 8.13 4.86 1.99
N ASN A 239 8.44 4.24 0.86
CA ASN A 239 8.77 4.94 -0.37
C ASN A 239 7.58 4.85 -1.33
N SER A 240 7.36 5.86 -2.17
CA SER A 240 6.15 5.93 -2.99
C SER A 240 6.37 6.61 -4.34
N ILE A 241 5.39 6.40 -5.22
CA ILE A 241 5.17 7.27 -6.38
C ILE A 241 3.71 7.72 -6.42
N GLN A 242 3.50 8.91 -6.95
CA GLN A 242 2.18 9.43 -7.28
C GLN A 242 2.26 10.20 -8.59
N PRO A 243 1.20 10.27 -9.40
CA PRO A 243 1.20 11.14 -10.57
C PRO A 243 1.17 12.61 -10.11
N SER A 244 1.90 13.48 -10.81
CA SER A 244 1.98 14.90 -10.44
C SER A 244 0.60 15.53 -10.50
N GLY A 245 0.10 15.91 -9.33
CA GLY A 245 -1.24 16.48 -9.18
C GLY A 245 -2.35 15.48 -9.45
N ASN A 246 -2.22 14.20 -9.07
CA ASN A 246 -3.34 13.24 -9.01
C ASN A 246 -3.63 12.78 -7.57
N GLY A 247 -4.80 12.14 -7.35
CA GLY A 247 -5.40 11.88 -6.03
C GLY A 247 -5.06 10.54 -5.38
N PHE A 248 -4.18 9.75 -5.98
CA PHE A 248 -3.81 8.42 -5.49
C PHE A 248 -2.28 8.28 -5.36
N ILE A 249 -1.86 7.29 -4.57
CA ILE A 249 -0.45 6.98 -4.29
C ILE A 249 -0.23 5.47 -4.30
N LEU A 250 0.91 5.07 -4.85
CA LEU A 250 1.39 3.70 -4.84
C LEU A 250 2.56 3.61 -3.87
N GLN A 251 2.50 2.67 -2.92
CA GLN A 251 3.46 2.64 -1.83
C GLN A 251 3.64 1.24 -1.20
N PRO A 252 4.86 0.70 -1.14
CA PRO A 252 5.23 -0.32 -0.16
C PRO A 252 5.35 0.27 1.24
N VAL A 253 4.48 -0.18 2.15
CA VAL A 253 4.33 0.42 3.49
C VAL A 253 4.79 -0.53 4.58
N LEU A 254 5.65 -0.04 5.46
CA LEU A 254 5.89 -0.58 6.79
C LEU A 254 4.94 0.12 7.78
N GLU A 255 4.19 -0.65 8.55
CA GLU A 255 3.01 -0.22 9.29
C GLU A 255 3.15 -0.56 10.77
N TRP A 256 2.99 0.42 11.66
CA TRP A 256 2.87 0.18 13.09
C TRP A 256 1.40 0.15 13.48
N ASN A 257 0.99 -0.91 14.19
CA ASN A 257 -0.27 -0.96 14.93
C ASN A 257 -1.54 -0.82 14.05
N VAL A 258 -1.46 -1.22 12.77
CA VAL A 258 -2.58 -1.06 11.81
C VAL A 258 -3.68 -2.13 11.98
N ASN A 259 -3.37 -3.30 12.57
CA ASN A 259 -4.30 -4.43 12.72
C ASN A 259 -4.63 -4.80 14.17
N SER A 260 -5.78 -4.32 14.66
CA SER A 260 -6.35 -4.71 15.97
C SER A 260 -5.52 -4.34 17.20
N ASN A 261 -4.79 -3.22 17.15
CA ASN A 261 -4.02 -2.69 18.29
C ASN A 261 -3.00 -3.70 18.85
N ASN A 262 -2.34 -4.45 17.96
CA ASN A 262 -1.41 -5.50 18.33
C ASN A 262 0.00 -5.00 18.68
N TYR A 263 0.24 -3.68 18.62
CA TYR A 263 1.53 -3.03 18.90
C TYR A 263 2.70 -3.75 18.22
N ALA A 264 2.53 -4.00 16.92
CA ALA A 264 3.51 -4.72 16.12
C ALA A 264 3.71 -4.04 14.75
N TRP A 265 4.89 -4.26 14.19
CA TRP A 265 5.18 -3.91 12.81
C TRP A 265 4.59 -4.97 11.86
N THR A 266 3.86 -4.48 10.86
CA THR A 266 3.44 -5.23 9.67
C THR A 266 3.95 -4.54 8.41
N ALA A 267 3.83 -5.19 7.26
CA ALA A 267 4.16 -4.56 5.99
C ALA A 267 3.22 -5.02 4.87
N ALA A 268 2.78 -4.11 4.00
CA ALA A 268 1.97 -4.41 2.83
C ALA A 268 2.25 -3.43 1.68
N PRO A 269 2.10 -3.86 0.42
CA PRO A 269 2.03 -2.95 -0.70
C PRO A 269 0.61 -2.37 -0.82
N TRP A 270 0.51 -1.07 -1.05
CA TRP A 270 -0.75 -0.35 -1.12
C TRP A 270 -0.92 0.40 -2.43
N TYR A 271 -2.16 0.41 -2.88
CA TYR A 271 -2.76 1.37 -3.79
C TYR A 271 -3.81 2.14 -3.00
N TYR A 272 -3.49 3.39 -2.66
CA TYR A 272 -4.42 4.26 -1.96
C TYR A 272 -5.01 5.28 -2.92
N ASP A 273 -6.34 5.32 -3.02
CA ASP A 273 -7.11 6.36 -3.69
C ASP A 273 -7.97 7.08 -2.65
N GLY A 274 -7.73 8.37 -2.43
CA GLY A 274 -8.46 9.16 -1.43
C GLY A 274 -9.90 9.50 -1.81
N SER A 275 -10.34 9.07 -2.99
CA SER A 275 -11.68 9.32 -3.55
C SER A 275 -12.45 8.06 -3.92
N SER A 276 -11.85 6.87 -3.78
CA SER A 276 -12.44 5.58 -4.16
C SER A 276 -11.88 4.46 -3.27
N ASP A 277 -12.07 3.22 -3.68
CA ASP A 277 -11.56 2.03 -3.02
C ASP A 277 -10.03 2.00 -2.98
N SER A 278 -9.51 1.57 -1.83
CA SER A 278 -8.10 1.33 -1.61
C SER A 278 -7.83 -0.15 -1.47
N TYR A 279 -6.68 -0.58 -2.00
CA TYR A 279 -6.31 -1.98 -2.10
C TYR A 279 -4.94 -2.18 -1.52
N TYR A 280 -4.74 -3.30 -0.84
CA TYR A 280 -3.42 -3.68 -0.38
C TYR A 280 -3.19 -5.18 -0.50
N GLY A 281 -1.94 -5.55 -0.76
CA GLY A 281 -1.54 -6.96 -0.83
C GLY A 281 -1.45 -7.58 0.57
N ARG A 282 -1.56 -8.90 0.65
CA ARG A 282 -1.43 -9.66 1.90
C ARG A 282 -0.30 -9.17 2.81
N ARG A 283 -0.62 -8.90 4.07
CA ARG A 283 0.36 -8.36 5.03
C ARG A 283 1.43 -9.37 5.42
N ILE A 284 2.66 -8.87 5.51
CA ILE A 284 3.80 -9.51 6.16
C ILE A 284 3.68 -9.24 7.66
N THR A 285 3.67 -10.30 8.47
CA THR A 285 3.55 -10.22 9.94
C THR A 285 4.85 -10.61 10.66
N GLY A 286 4.94 -10.22 11.93
CA GLY A 286 6.07 -10.51 12.80
C GLY A 286 7.33 -9.72 12.45
N VAL A 287 7.20 -8.57 11.77
CA VAL A 287 8.33 -7.70 11.44
C VAL A 287 8.94 -7.17 12.75
N GLN A 288 10.27 -7.22 12.85
CA GLN A 288 11.04 -6.84 14.03
C GLN A 288 11.91 -5.63 13.72
N THR A 289 12.29 -4.90 14.76
CA THR A 289 13.29 -3.84 14.67
C THR A 289 14.59 -4.38 14.08
N ASN A 290 15.20 -3.59 13.19
CA ASN A 290 16.38 -3.91 12.37
C ASN A 290 16.17 -4.93 11.24
N ASP A 291 14.96 -5.45 11.03
CA ASP A 291 14.66 -6.16 9.79
C ASP A 291 14.91 -5.25 8.59
N VAL A 292 15.51 -5.79 7.52
CA VAL A 292 15.73 -5.02 6.30
C VAL A 292 14.50 -5.12 5.41
N MET A 293 13.86 -3.98 5.20
CA MET A 293 12.75 -3.85 4.28
C MET A 293 13.27 -3.43 2.90
N LYS A 294 12.65 -3.97 1.86
CA LYS A 294 12.80 -3.52 0.48
C LYS A 294 11.42 -3.16 -0.06
N GLY A 295 11.24 -1.89 -0.39
CA GLY A 295 10.10 -1.42 -1.17
C GLY A 295 10.48 -1.26 -2.63
N SER A 296 9.64 -1.79 -3.53
CA SER A 296 9.87 -1.69 -4.98
C SER A 296 8.60 -1.24 -5.69
N LEU A 297 8.76 -0.29 -6.60
CA LEU A 297 7.77 0.10 -7.58
C LEU A 297 8.38 -0.11 -8.97
N TYR A 298 7.71 -0.85 -9.83
CA TYR A 298 8.20 -1.14 -11.18
C TYR A 298 7.07 -1.11 -12.20
N TYR A 299 7.27 -0.33 -13.25
CA TYR A 299 6.35 -0.23 -14.37
C TYR A 299 6.52 -1.42 -15.30
N SER A 300 5.42 -2.07 -15.66
CA SER A 300 5.40 -3.16 -16.61
C SER A 300 4.13 -3.15 -17.44
N THR A 301 4.09 -4.02 -18.45
CA THR A 301 2.86 -4.39 -19.14
C THR A 301 2.55 -5.83 -18.82
N VAL A 302 1.49 -6.07 -18.07
CA VAL A 302 1.01 -7.41 -17.73
C VAL A 302 -0.21 -7.66 -18.58
N ASN A 303 -0.21 -8.74 -19.37
CA ASN A 303 -1.39 -9.13 -20.14
C ASN A 303 -1.93 -8.04 -21.09
N GLY A 304 -1.05 -7.17 -21.59
CA GLY A 304 -1.42 -6.03 -22.45
C GLY A 304 -1.84 -4.76 -21.70
N TYR A 305 -1.95 -4.83 -20.38
CA TYR A 305 -2.29 -3.68 -19.54
C TYR A 305 -1.03 -3.02 -18.97
N PRO A 306 -0.75 -1.75 -19.29
CA PRO A 306 0.31 -0.99 -18.66
C PRO A 306 -0.06 -0.65 -17.22
N GLY A 307 0.90 -0.74 -16.31
CA GLY A 307 0.67 -0.43 -14.90
C GLY A 307 1.93 -0.58 -14.06
N TRP A 308 1.74 -0.48 -12.75
CA TRP A 308 2.82 -0.56 -11.77
C TRP A 308 2.65 -1.74 -10.85
N TRP A 309 3.70 -2.54 -10.73
CA TRP A 309 3.90 -3.41 -9.59
C TRP A 309 4.31 -2.58 -8.38
N VAL A 310 3.61 -2.78 -7.27
CA VAL A 310 3.96 -2.28 -5.94
C VAL A 310 4.29 -3.48 -5.09
N SER A 311 5.49 -3.53 -4.53
CA SER A 311 5.91 -4.69 -3.75
C SER A 311 6.74 -4.34 -2.53
N ILE A 312 6.57 -5.13 -1.48
CA ILE A 312 7.35 -5.04 -0.25
C ILE A 312 7.86 -6.42 0.16
N ARG A 313 9.09 -6.45 0.66
CA ARG A 313 9.72 -7.66 1.19
C ARG A 313 10.51 -7.36 2.44
N ARG A 314 10.40 -8.24 3.43
CA ARG A 314 11.27 -8.30 4.61
C ARG A 314 12.41 -9.28 4.34
N ASN A 315 13.67 -8.87 4.51
CA ASN A 315 14.86 -9.71 4.38
C ASN A 315 14.81 -10.59 3.10
N SER A 316 14.78 -11.91 3.30
CA SER A 316 14.67 -12.95 2.26
C SER A 316 13.29 -13.61 2.20
N ASP A 317 12.27 -13.05 2.86
CA ASP A 317 10.92 -13.61 2.87
C ASP A 317 10.28 -13.55 1.48
N PRO A 318 9.18 -14.29 1.26
CA PRO A 318 8.33 -14.08 0.10
C PRO A 318 7.89 -12.62 -0.01
N GLU A 319 7.91 -12.10 -1.24
CA GLU A 319 7.46 -10.75 -1.55
C GLU A 319 5.91 -10.67 -1.53
N SER A 320 5.37 -9.63 -0.90
CA SER A 320 3.96 -9.26 -1.10
C SER A 320 3.88 -8.18 -2.18
N SER A 321 2.95 -8.32 -3.11
CA SER A 321 2.84 -7.43 -4.27
C SER A 321 1.40 -7.25 -4.75
N ILE A 322 1.15 -6.14 -5.44
CA ILE A 322 -0.06 -5.86 -6.24
C ILE A 322 0.36 -5.19 -7.55
N PHE A 323 -0.43 -5.37 -8.62
CA PHE A 323 -0.28 -4.66 -9.89
C PHE A 323 -1.48 -3.76 -10.13
N VAL A 324 -1.23 -2.49 -10.46
CA VAL A 324 -2.26 -1.45 -10.54
C VAL A 324 -2.17 -0.75 -11.89
N THR A 325 -3.29 -0.67 -12.62
CA THR A 325 -3.33 -0.04 -13.95
C THR A 325 -3.85 1.38 -13.98
N GLU A 326 -4.39 1.88 -12.88
CA GLU A 326 -4.84 3.28 -12.76
C GLU A 326 -3.70 4.25 -13.12
N LEU A 327 -2.46 3.91 -12.73
CA LEU A 327 -1.26 4.59 -13.21
C LEU A 327 -0.70 3.91 -14.46
N SER A 328 -1.20 4.27 -15.63
CA SER A 328 -0.65 3.77 -16.90
C SER A 328 0.52 4.60 -17.45
N SER A 329 0.92 5.68 -16.76
CA SER A 329 2.02 6.58 -17.16
C SER A 329 3.33 6.28 -16.43
N THR A 330 4.43 6.56 -17.11
CA THR A 330 5.81 6.58 -16.56
C THR A 330 6.36 8.01 -16.43
N SER A 331 5.57 9.02 -16.81
CA SER A 331 5.99 10.41 -16.90
C SER A 331 5.17 11.32 -15.99
N GLY A 332 5.81 12.40 -15.52
CA GLY A 332 5.18 13.36 -14.61
C GLY A 332 4.80 12.70 -13.30
N LEU A 333 5.76 12.03 -12.68
CA LEU A 333 5.58 11.36 -11.39
C LEU A 333 6.33 12.09 -10.30
N ASN A 334 5.79 12.09 -9.09
CA ASN A 334 6.53 12.46 -7.90
C ASN A 334 7.07 11.17 -7.29
N ALA A 335 8.24 11.22 -6.65
CA ALA A 335 8.76 10.12 -5.85
C ALA A 335 9.13 10.61 -4.45
N GLN A 336 8.72 9.85 -3.44
CA GLN A 336 8.91 10.25 -2.04
C GLN A 336 9.44 9.11 -1.17
N VAL A 337 10.04 9.48 -0.05
CA VAL A 337 10.19 8.66 1.14
C VAL A 337 9.60 9.39 2.32
N VAL A 338 8.82 8.71 3.16
CA VAL A 338 7.88 9.36 4.09
C VAL A 338 7.83 8.64 5.44
N LEU A 339 7.73 9.43 6.51
CA LEU A 339 7.15 9.05 7.80
C LEU A 339 5.79 9.73 7.93
N GLU A 340 4.73 8.93 8.06
CA GLU A 340 3.36 9.39 8.20
C GLU A 340 2.77 8.91 9.53
N ALA A 341 2.19 9.83 10.29
CA ALA A 341 1.30 9.47 11.39
C ALA A 341 -0.09 9.20 10.81
N THR A 342 -0.46 7.93 10.74
CA THR A 342 -1.76 7.52 10.19
C THR A 342 -2.80 7.48 11.31
N GLY A 343 -2.80 8.37 12.30
CA GLY A 343 -3.85 8.30 13.31
C GLY A 343 -3.80 9.43 14.29
N LEU A 344 -4.96 9.73 14.89
CA LEU A 344 -5.05 10.72 15.97
C LEU A 344 -4.60 10.11 17.31
N GLY A 345 -3.51 9.35 17.32
CA GLY A 345 -2.91 8.78 18.53
C GLY A 345 -1.47 9.19 18.76
N VAL A 346 -0.83 9.88 17.81
CA VAL A 346 0.53 10.41 17.97
C VAL A 346 0.43 11.80 18.59
N ASP A 347 0.74 11.94 19.88
CA ASP A 347 0.64 13.20 20.62
C ASP A 347 1.90 13.59 21.41
N SER A 348 2.92 12.73 21.39
CA SER A 348 4.22 12.96 22.00
C SER A 348 5.36 12.36 21.18
N ASN A 349 6.60 12.77 21.49
CA ASN A 349 7.80 12.17 20.90
C ASN A 349 7.94 10.66 21.18
N ASN A 350 7.31 10.16 22.26
CA ASN A 350 7.36 8.76 22.64
C ASN A 350 6.47 7.87 21.74
N ASP A 351 5.52 8.50 21.02
CA ASP A 351 4.63 7.83 20.05
C ASP A 351 5.28 7.74 18.66
N LEU A 352 6.60 7.91 18.57
CA LEU A 352 7.34 7.93 17.32
C LEU A 352 8.42 6.83 17.33
N PRO A 353 8.74 6.24 16.16
CA PRO A 353 9.48 4.98 16.10
C PRO A 353 11.00 5.16 16.15
N GLY A 354 11.51 6.38 16.12
CA GLY A 354 12.93 6.65 15.97
C GLY A 354 13.38 6.76 14.51
N ASP A 355 14.67 7.08 14.33
CA ASP A 355 15.29 7.32 13.04
C ASP A 355 15.00 6.23 11.99
N VAL A 356 14.69 6.67 10.78
CA VAL A 356 14.57 5.81 9.60
C VAL A 356 15.55 6.27 8.54
N ARG A 357 16.35 5.34 8.01
CA ARG A 357 17.27 5.63 6.91
C ARG A 357 16.89 4.83 5.67
N PHE A 358 16.48 5.54 4.63
CA PHE A 358 16.30 4.99 3.29
C PHE A 358 17.64 5.02 2.55
N TYR A 359 18.08 3.90 2.03
CA TYR A 359 19.38 3.73 1.37
C TYR A 359 19.28 2.86 0.12
N ASN A 360 20.35 2.86 -0.68
CA ASN A 360 20.41 2.21 -1.98
C ASN A 360 19.20 2.54 -2.87
N MET A 361 18.72 3.79 -2.78
CA MET A 361 17.58 4.21 -3.57
C MET A 361 17.95 4.24 -5.04
N ASN A 362 17.15 3.57 -5.86
CA ASN A 362 17.45 3.28 -7.25
C ASN A 362 16.28 3.70 -8.14
N TYR A 363 16.52 4.74 -8.94
CA TYR A 363 15.54 5.32 -9.86
C TYR A 363 15.96 5.01 -11.29
N ARG A 364 15.10 4.32 -12.05
CA ARG A 364 15.38 3.96 -13.46
C ARG A 364 14.29 4.45 -14.38
N LYS A 365 14.69 4.69 -15.62
CA LYS A 365 13.81 4.93 -16.76
C LYS A 365 13.80 3.73 -17.71
N SER A 366 13.05 3.83 -18.80
CA SER A 366 13.01 2.78 -19.81
C SER A 366 14.42 2.44 -20.32
N GLY A 367 14.69 1.15 -20.53
CA GLY A 367 16.02 0.64 -20.89
C GLY A 367 17.04 0.59 -19.75
N GLY A 368 16.63 0.84 -18.49
CA GLY A 368 17.47 0.60 -17.30
C GLY A 368 18.51 1.68 -16.98
N SER A 369 18.49 2.80 -17.70
CA SER A 369 19.32 3.97 -17.36
C SER A 369 18.81 4.65 -16.08
N ALA A 370 19.68 5.40 -15.40
CA ALA A 370 19.28 6.20 -14.24
C ALA A 370 18.25 7.27 -14.65
N ALA A 371 17.20 7.44 -13.84
CA ALA A 371 16.30 8.58 -13.94
C ALA A 371 16.92 9.82 -13.29
N SER A 372 16.55 11.01 -13.78
CA SER A 372 16.96 12.27 -13.16
C SER A 372 16.06 12.55 -11.97
N VAL A 373 16.61 12.47 -10.76
CA VAL A 373 15.89 12.69 -9.50
C VAL A 373 16.71 13.62 -8.61
N SER A 374 16.05 14.61 -8.00
CA SER A 374 16.64 15.58 -7.09
C SER A 374 15.76 15.73 -5.85
N LEU A 375 16.06 14.94 -4.82
CA LEU A 375 15.28 14.95 -3.58
C LEU A 375 15.53 16.22 -2.75
N SER A 376 14.46 16.72 -2.13
CA SER A 376 14.50 17.77 -1.11
C SER A 376 13.82 17.28 0.16
N GLY A 377 14.50 17.42 1.30
CA GLY A 377 13.95 17.06 2.61
C GLY A 377 13.01 18.14 3.14
N TYR A 378 11.95 17.72 3.82
CA TYR A 378 10.94 18.58 4.43
C TYR A 378 10.43 17.99 5.75
N VAL A 379 10.12 18.88 6.68
CA VAL A 379 9.38 18.59 7.92
C VAL A 379 8.15 19.47 7.93
N ASP A 380 7.00 18.89 8.26
CA ASP A 380 5.78 19.69 8.35
C ASP A 380 5.84 20.71 9.50
N PRO A 381 5.55 22.00 9.25
CA PRO A 381 5.59 23.03 10.28
C PRO A 381 4.70 22.72 11.48
N VAL A 382 3.53 22.13 11.27
CA VAL A 382 2.60 21.75 12.34
C VAL A 382 3.18 20.60 13.14
N ALA A 383 3.76 19.58 12.49
CA ALA A 383 4.45 18.51 13.20
C ALA A 383 5.63 19.05 14.01
N SER A 384 6.47 19.91 13.41
CA SER A 384 7.66 20.49 14.06
C SER A 384 7.35 21.37 15.27
N SER A 385 6.12 21.90 15.38
CA SER A 385 5.70 22.65 16.56
C SER A 385 5.22 21.77 17.72
N HIS A 386 4.87 20.50 17.44
CA HIS A 386 4.39 19.54 18.43
C HIS A 386 5.48 18.55 18.86
N PHE A 387 6.35 18.17 17.92
CA PHE A 387 7.40 17.18 18.13
C PHE A 387 8.77 17.83 17.96
N SER A 388 9.69 17.48 18.86
CA SER A 388 11.06 17.99 18.81
C SER A 388 12.00 16.98 18.18
N GLY A 389 13.00 17.47 17.45
CA GLY A 389 14.03 16.64 16.83
C GLY A 389 13.72 16.19 15.40
N LEU A 390 12.53 16.51 14.88
CA LEU A 390 12.15 16.14 13.52
C LEU A 390 13.07 16.75 12.45
N SER A 391 13.58 15.95 11.51
CA SER A 391 14.39 16.41 10.37
C SER A 391 14.48 15.40 9.22
N ALA A 392 14.19 15.82 7.99
CA ALA A 392 14.48 15.04 6.79
C ALA A 392 15.79 15.51 6.11
N VAL A 393 16.82 14.65 6.07
CA VAL A 393 18.15 14.95 5.53
C VAL A 393 18.46 14.09 4.31
N VAL A 394 18.72 14.74 3.17
CA VAL A 394 19.24 14.08 1.96
C VAL A 394 20.76 13.92 2.11
N GLU A 395 21.21 12.78 2.62
CA GLU A 395 22.64 12.51 2.86
C GLU A 395 23.42 12.30 1.55
N GLN A 396 22.79 11.66 0.57
CA GLN A 396 23.34 11.47 -0.77
C GLN A 396 22.19 11.58 -1.78
N ASN A 397 22.18 12.62 -2.60
CA ASN A 397 21.11 12.83 -3.57
C ASN A 397 21.37 12.01 -4.87
N PRO A 398 20.46 11.13 -5.32
CA PRO A 398 19.16 10.77 -4.74
C PRO A 398 19.17 9.44 -3.97
N SER A 399 20.33 8.83 -3.69
CA SER A 399 20.44 7.44 -3.22
C SER A 399 20.24 7.21 -1.72
N THR A 400 20.26 8.24 -0.88
CA THR A 400 20.15 8.08 0.59
C THR A 400 19.50 9.28 1.27
N VAL A 401 18.50 8.99 2.10
CA VAL A 401 17.75 9.95 2.92
C VAL A 401 17.64 9.40 4.33
N LYS A 402 17.80 10.28 5.31
CA LYS A 402 17.55 9.98 6.72
C LYS A 402 16.42 10.86 7.24
N LEU A 403 15.39 10.22 7.78
CA LEU A 403 14.34 10.84 8.58
C LEU A 403 14.76 10.74 10.05
N TRP A 404 14.98 11.87 10.69
CA TRP A 404 15.44 11.99 12.07
C TRP A 404 14.23 12.13 12.97
N THR A 405 13.80 11.00 13.51
CA THR A 405 12.55 10.92 14.24
C THR A 405 12.88 10.63 15.70
N PRO A 406 12.26 11.31 16.66
CA PRO A 406 12.45 10.98 18.08
C PRO A 406 11.89 9.58 18.38
N ASN A 407 12.41 8.97 19.45
CA ASN A 407 11.88 7.77 20.11
C ASN A 407 12.09 7.92 21.61
#